data_AF-A0A7X5N3N4-F1
#
_entry.id   AF-A0A7X5N3N4-F1
#
_cell.length_a   1.000
_cell.length_b   1.000
_cell.length_c   1.000
_cell.angle_alpha   90.00
_cell.angle_beta   90.00
_cell.angle_gamma   90.00
#
_symmetry.space_group_name_H-M   'P 1'
#
loop_
_entity.id
_entity.type
_entity.pdbx_description
1 polymer ?
#
loop_
_entity_poly.entity_id
_entity_poly.type
_entity_poly.pdbx_seq_one_letter_code
_entity_poly.pdbx_strand_id
1 'polypeptide(L)'
;IKAGNGVILRGGSEAIHSNTAIARALQRALREAGVPEAALTLVEDLRRETMLELLQLSDIVDLAIPRGGEGLIRFVAEHARVPVIKHYKGVCHLFVDASADVD
;
A
#
# COMPACT_ATOMS: atom_id res chain seq x y z
N ILE A 1 4.16 10.80 3.89
CA ILE A 1 5.02 12.01 3.87
C ILE A 1 5.96 12.14 5.05
N LYS A 2 5.56 11.83 6.31
CA LYS A 2 6.45 11.99 7.48
C LYS A 2 7.86 11.39 7.33
N ALA A 3 7.99 10.27 6.63
CA ALA A 3 9.27 9.61 6.33
C ALA A 3 10.00 10.16 5.07
N GLY A 4 9.55 11.28 4.50
CA GLY A 4 10.13 11.90 3.30
C GLY A 4 9.65 11.35 1.95
N ASN A 5 8.85 10.27 1.93
CA ASN A 5 8.42 9.63 0.69
C ASN A 5 7.18 10.28 0.07
N GLY A 6 7.19 10.42 -1.26
CA GLY A 6 5.98 10.54 -2.07
C GLY A 6 5.20 9.22 -2.11
N VAL A 7 3.92 9.26 -2.45
CA VAL A 7 3.09 8.06 -2.47
C VAL A 7 2.12 8.03 -3.64
N ILE A 8 2.06 6.88 -4.31
CA ILE A 8 1.03 6.54 -5.29
C ILE A 8 0.06 5.58 -4.61
N LEU A 9 -1.19 6.00 -4.47
CA LEU A 9 -2.27 5.23 -3.84
C LEU A 9 -3.16 4.63 -4.92
N ARG A 10 -3.49 3.35 -4.79
CA ARG A 10 -4.49 2.67 -5.61
C ARG A 10 -5.41 1.86 -4.70
N GLY A 11 -6.63 2.34 -4.54
CA GLY A 11 -7.64 1.69 -3.70
C GLY A 11 -8.48 0.66 -4.44
N GLY A 12 -9.37 -0.01 -3.72
CA GLY A 12 -10.39 -0.88 -4.31
C GLY A 12 -11.49 -0.07 -5.02
N SER A 13 -12.12 -0.68 -6.03
CA SER A 13 -13.20 -0.07 -6.84
C SER A 13 -14.37 0.41 -5.98
N GLU A 14 -14.78 -0.41 -5.01
CA GLU A 14 -15.92 -0.14 -4.13
C GLU A 14 -15.74 1.11 -3.27
N ALA A 15 -14.51 1.58 -3.09
CA ALA A 15 -14.17 2.72 -2.24
C ALA A 15 -13.76 3.97 -3.03
N ILE A 16 -13.91 3.99 -4.37
CA ILE A 16 -13.34 5.05 -5.21
C ILE A 16 -13.79 6.46 -4.79
N HIS A 17 -15.08 6.66 -4.53
CA HIS A 17 -15.61 7.95 -4.09
C HIS A 17 -15.01 8.41 -2.75
N SER A 18 -14.87 7.49 -1.81
CA SER A 18 -14.26 7.76 -0.51
C SER A 18 -12.76 8.08 -0.65
N ASN A 19 -12.05 7.28 -1.44
CA ASN A 19 -10.62 7.49 -1.72
C ASN A 19 -10.37 8.84 -2.37
N THR A 20 -11.16 9.23 -3.38
CA THR A 20 -11.04 10.53 -4.05
C THR A 20 -11.32 11.67 -3.09
N ALA A 21 -12.37 11.57 -2.26
CA ALA A 21 -12.68 12.61 -1.27
C ALA A 21 -11.54 12.79 -0.26
N ILE A 22 -10.98 11.69 0.27
CA ILE A 22 -9.86 11.70 1.21
C ILE A 22 -8.59 12.23 0.54
N ALA A 23 -8.25 11.77 -0.66
CA ALA A 23 -7.07 12.23 -1.39
C ALA A 23 -7.12 13.74 -1.65
N ARG A 24 -8.28 14.28 -2.05
CA ARG A 24 -8.46 15.72 -2.21
C ARG A 24 -8.27 16.48 -0.90
N ALA A 25 -8.81 15.96 0.22
CA ALA A 25 -8.62 16.59 1.52
C ALA A 25 -7.14 16.62 1.94
N LEU A 26 -6.42 15.51 1.72
CA LEU A 26 -5.00 15.41 2.00
C LEU A 26 -4.18 16.35 1.10
N GLN A 27 -4.44 16.41 -0.20
CA GLN A 27 -3.73 17.30 -1.13
C GLN A 27 -3.89 18.78 -0.74
N ARG A 28 -5.09 19.21 -0.30
CA ARG A 28 -5.27 20.56 0.25
C ARG A 28 -4.36 20.82 1.46
N ALA A 29 -4.31 19.89 2.41
CA ALA A 29 -3.44 20.00 3.58
C ALA A 29 -1.95 20.01 3.21
N LEU A 30 -1.54 19.25 2.18
CA LEU A 30 -0.17 19.27 1.67
C LEU A 30 0.21 20.65 1.13
N ARG A 31 -0.66 21.25 0.31
CA ARG A 31 -0.44 22.59 -0.24
C ARG A 31 -0.33 23.64 0.87
N GLU A 32 -1.22 23.59 1.87
CA GLU A 32 -1.18 24.51 3.03
C GLU A 32 0.12 24.36 3.84
N ALA A 33 0.67 23.16 3.89
CA ALA A 33 1.96 22.87 4.53
C ALA A 33 3.19 23.17 3.64
N GLY A 34 3.01 23.70 2.42
CA GLY A 34 4.09 23.99 1.48
C GLY A 34 4.71 22.74 0.82
N VAL A 35 4.03 21.60 0.88
CA VAL A 35 4.47 20.35 0.25
C VAL A 35 3.78 20.21 -1.13
N PRO A 36 4.49 19.78 -2.18
CA PRO A 36 3.87 19.56 -3.49
C PRO A 36 2.69 18.61 -3.41
N GLU A 37 1.56 18.95 -4.03
CA GLU A 37 0.36 18.10 -4.05
C GLU A 37 0.64 16.74 -4.72
N ALA A 38 1.55 16.71 -5.69
CA ALA A 38 2.03 15.51 -6.36
C ALA A 38 2.77 14.53 -5.44
N ALA A 39 3.12 14.93 -4.21
CA ALA A 39 3.66 14.00 -3.21
C ALA A 39 2.62 12.95 -2.76
N LEU A 40 1.32 13.17 -3.08
CA LEU A 40 0.27 12.16 -2.98
C LEU A 40 -0.53 12.13 -4.29
N THR A 41 -0.47 10.99 -4.97
CA THR A 41 -1.25 10.73 -6.19
C THR A 41 -2.21 9.57 -5.94
N LEU A 42 -3.49 9.76 -6.26
CA LEU A 42 -4.47 8.68 -6.31
C LEU A 42 -4.62 8.21 -7.76
N VAL A 43 -4.41 6.92 -8.00
CA VAL A 43 -4.73 6.28 -9.28
C VAL A 43 -6.23 5.98 -9.30
N GLU A 44 -6.97 6.72 -10.11
CA GLU A 44 -8.43 6.56 -10.25
C GLU A 44 -8.82 5.48 -11.26
N ASP A 45 -7.88 5.05 -12.10
CA ASP A 45 -8.07 3.92 -13.00
C ASP A 45 -8.02 2.59 -12.23
N LEU A 46 -9.17 1.91 -12.20
CA LEU A 46 -9.40 0.73 -11.37
C LEU A 46 -9.00 -0.58 -12.06
N ARG A 47 -8.65 -0.51 -13.35
CA ARG A 47 -8.25 -1.66 -14.16
C ARG A 47 -7.08 -2.41 -13.53
N ARG A 48 -7.06 -3.74 -13.72
CA ARG A 48 -5.99 -4.58 -13.15
C ARG A 48 -4.68 -4.37 -13.90
N GLU A 49 -4.77 -4.05 -15.18
CA GLU A 49 -3.68 -3.75 -16.10
C GLU A 49 -2.86 -2.56 -15.59
N THR A 50 -3.53 -1.48 -15.16
CA THR A 50 -2.89 -0.29 -14.59
C THR A 50 -2.12 -0.63 -13.32
N MET A 51 -2.63 -1.55 -12.50
CA MET A 51 -1.92 -2.00 -11.31
C MET A 51 -0.70 -2.84 -11.67
N LEU A 52 -0.81 -3.72 -12.69
CA LEU A 52 0.33 -4.49 -13.20
C LEU A 52 1.43 -3.56 -13.73
N GLU A 53 1.07 -2.57 -14.55
CA GLU A 53 1.99 -1.58 -15.08
C GLU A 53 2.72 -0.84 -13.95
N LEU A 54 1.99 -0.37 -12.92
CA LEU A 54 2.57 0.29 -11.75
C LEU A 54 3.62 -0.59 -11.04
N LEU A 55 3.35 -1.89 -10.93
CA LEU A 55 4.29 -2.86 -10.34
C LEU A 55 5.51 -3.18 -11.21
N GLN A 56 5.50 -2.78 -12.49
CA GLN A 56 6.65 -2.93 -13.39
C GLN A 56 7.60 -1.72 -13.37
N LEU A 57 7.17 -0.57 -12.84
CA LEU A 57 7.91 0.70 -12.88
C LEU A 57 9.09 0.74 -11.88
N SER A 58 10.00 -0.24 -11.92
CA SER A 58 11.15 -0.34 -11.01
C SER A 58 12.12 0.83 -11.09
N ASP A 59 12.09 1.60 -12.18
CA ASP A 59 12.95 2.77 -12.38
C ASP A 59 12.36 4.05 -11.75
N ILE A 60 11.10 4.00 -11.29
CA ILE A 60 10.34 5.16 -10.77
C ILE A 60 9.76 4.87 -9.38
N VAL A 61 9.37 3.62 -9.12
CA VAL A 61 8.77 3.18 -7.86
C VAL A 61 9.76 2.30 -7.12
N ASP A 62 10.26 2.79 -5.99
CA ASP A 62 11.26 2.08 -5.19
C ASP A 62 10.66 0.92 -4.38
N LEU A 63 9.38 1.01 -4.03
CA LEU A 63 8.72 0.07 -3.12
C LEU A 63 7.20 0.01 -3.32
N ALA A 64 6.67 -1.21 -3.37
CA ALA A 64 5.24 -1.49 -3.34
C ALA A 64 4.84 -2.13 -1.98
N ILE A 65 3.72 -1.67 -1.42
CA ILE A 65 3.17 -2.17 -0.15
C ILE A 65 1.72 -2.63 -0.39
N PRO A 66 1.50 -3.89 -0.79
CA PRO A 66 0.15 -4.42 -0.96
C PRO A 66 -0.53 -4.60 0.40
N ARG A 67 -1.76 -4.09 0.52
CA ARG A 67 -2.63 -4.27 1.69
C ARG A 67 -3.97 -4.82 1.21
N GLY A 68 -4.33 -6.01 1.68
CA GLY A 68 -5.57 -6.68 1.29
C GLY A 68 -5.51 -8.17 1.58
N GLY A 69 -6.43 -8.92 0.98
CA GLY A 69 -6.49 -10.37 1.13
C GLY A 69 -5.29 -11.09 0.50
N GLU A 70 -5.14 -12.37 0.84
CA GLU A 70 -4.05 -13.24 0.38
C GLU A 70 -3.92 -13.26 -1.14
N GLY A 71 -5.03 -13.28 -1.87
CA GLY A 71 -5.03 -13.28 -3.34
C GLY A 71 -4.36 -12.04 -3.95
N LEU A 72 -4.57 -10.86 -3.36
CA LEU A 72 -3.91 -9.62 -3.81
C LEU A 72 -2.41 -9.68 -3.52
N ILE A 73 -2.04 -10.08 -2.29
CA ILE A 73 -0.64 -10.16 -1.87
C ILE A 73 0.12 -11.15 -2.77
N ARG A 74 -0.49 -12.30 -3.06
CA ARG A 74 0.06 -13.33 -3.94
C ARG A 74 0.20 -12.82 -5.38
N PHE A 75 -0.84 -12.18 -5.92
CA PHE A 75 -0.79 -11.59 -7.26
C PHE A 75 0.36 -10.59 -7.40
N VAL A 76 0.49 -9.66 -6.45
CA VAL A 76 1.55 -8.65 -6.45
C VAL A 76 2.92 -9.31 -6.30
N ALA A 77 3.04 -10.31 -5.44
CA ALA A 77 4.27 -11.08 -5.25
C ALA A 77 4.74 -11.82 -6.51
N GLU A 78 3.82 -12.32 -7.32
CA GLU A 78 4.12 -13.09 -8.53
C GLU A 78 4.48 -12.19 -9.73
N HIS A 79 3.95 -10.98 -9.80
CA HIS A 79 4.07 -10.13 -10.99
C HIS A 79 4.97 -8.90 -10.81
N ALA A 80 5.27 -8.47 -9.58
CA ALA A 80 6.02 -7.23 -9.37
C ALA A 80 7.51 -7.35 -9.71
N ARG A 81 8.02 -6.33 -10.41
CA ARG A 81 9.47 -6.06 -10.54
C ARG A 81 9.94 -5.10 -9.46
N VAL A 82 9.09 -4.15 -9.09
CA VAL A 82 9.29 -3.25 -7.95
C VAL A 82 9.46 -4.08 -6.67
N PRO A 83 10.41 -3.76 -5.76
CA PRO A 83 10.53 -4.40 -4.47
C PRO A 83 9.21 -4.37 -3.67
N VAL A 84 8.88 -5.47 -2.98
CA VAL A 84 7.60 -5.61 -2.28
C VAL A 84 7.80 -5.88 -0.79
N ILE A 85 7.28 -5.01 0.08
CA ILE A 85 7.10 -5.33 1.50
C ILE A 85 5.71 -5.92 1.70
N LYS A 86 5.66 -7.18 2.09
CA LYS A 86 4.43 -7.95 2.33
C LYS A 86 4.57 -8.80 3.57
N HIS A 87 3.47 -9.00 4.28
CA HIS A 87 3.35 -10.08 5.24
C HIS A 87 2.66 -11.25 4.56
N TYR A 88 3.23 -12.44 4.67
CA TYR A 88 2.56 -13.68 4.29
C TYR A 88 1.59 -14.09 5.42
N LYS A 89 1.19 -15.36 5.45
CA LYS A 89 0.31 -15.89 6.49
C LYS A 89 0.91 -15.65 7.88
N GLY A 90 0.18 -14.92 8.73
CA GLY A 90 0.54 -14.70 10.12
C GLY A 90 0.21 -15.92 10.98
N VAL A 91 0.95 -17.02 10.81
CA VAL A 91 0.79 -18.19 11.68
C VAL A 91 1.50 -17.91 13.00
N CYS A 92 0.74 -17.41 13.95
CA CYS A 92 1.23 -17.19 15.31
C CYS A 92 1.16 -18.52 16.08
N HIS A 93 2.26 -18.86 16.75
CA HIS A 93 2.32 -20.01 17.64
C HIS A 93 2.54 -19.50 19.06
N LEU A 94 1.90 -20.13 20.02
CA LEU A 94 2.19 -19.95 21.43
C LEU A 94 2.78 -21.25 21.95
N PHE A 95 3.99 -21.17 22.50
CA PHE A 95 4.61 -22.26 23.22
C PHE A 95 4.57 -21.93 24.71
N VAL A 96 3.97 -22.82 25.49
CA VAL A 96 3.96 -22.73 26.95
C VAL A 96 5.02 -23.70 27.44
N ASP A 97 6.10 -23.14 27.99
CA ASP A 97 7.21 -23.94 28.48
C ASP A 97 6.83 -24.73 29.74
N ALA A 98 7.55 -25.82 30.03
CA ALA A 98 7.28 -26.64 31.20
C ALA A 98 7.45 -25.88 32.53
N SER A 99 8.26 -24.81 32.56
CA SER A 99 8.40 -23.93 33.73
C SER A 99 7.52 -22.68 33.66
N ALA A 100 6.55 -22.61 32.74
CA ALA A 100 5.69 -21.44 32.64
C ALA A 100 4.84 -21.28 33.90
N ASP A 101 4.76 -20.04 34.39
CA ASP A 101 3.80 -19.66 35.43
C ASP A 101 2.38 -19.77 34.86
N VAL A 102 1.48 -20.36 35.65
CA VAL A 102 0.11 -20.70 35.24
C VAL A 102 -0.91 -19.63 35.65
N ASP A 103 -0.48 -18.65 36.44
CA ASP A 103 -1.32 -17.56 36.96
C ASP A 103 -1.41 -16.34 36.01
#